data_AF-A0A0C3C2X7-F1
#
_entry.id   AF-A0A0C3C2X7-F1
#
_cell.length_a   1.000
_cell.length_b   1.000
_cell.length_c   1.000
_cell.angle_alpha   90.00
_cell.angle_beta   90.00
_cell.angle_gamma   90.00
#
_symmetry.space_group_name_H-M   'P 1'
#
loop_
_entity.id
_entity.type
_entity.pdbx_description
1 polymer ?
#
loop_
_entity_poly.entity_id
_entity_poly.type
_entity_poly.pdbx_seq_one_letter_code
_entity_poly.pdbx_strand_id
1 'polypeptide(L)'
;DIWEKLGVPVRSDHKMNMVSANASTNQTIGLIHDLKVTIGEYNFYLQVQVVESASYEMLLRQPFLTLTEANTQHWANGDLHIMLQDPNSKQSSLFPPNLMEAEATSKLLMWVFRNR
;
A
#
# COMPACT_ATOMS: atom_id res chain seq x y z
N ASP A 1 16.72 -6.95 -0.60
CA ASP A 1 15.54 -6.09 -0.45
C ASP A 1 14.47 -6.54 0.59
N ILE A 2 13.56 -5.69 1.11
CA ILE A 2 12.41 -6.14 1.97
C ILE A 2 11.60 -7.20 1.23
N TRP A 3 11.25 -6.96 -0.03
CA TRP A 3 10.49 -7.92 -0.84
C TRP A 3 11.29 -9.20 -1.12
N GLU A 4 12.62 -9.13 -1.23
CA GLU A 4 13.50 -10.31 -1.31
C GLU A 4 13.53 -11.07 0.02
N LYS A 5 13.55 -10.37 1.16
CA LYS A 5 13.49 -10.97 2.50
C LYS A 5 12.18 -11.68 2.76
N LEU A 6 11.09 -11.26 2.11
CA LEU A 6 9.81 -11.99 2.14
C LEU A 6 9.92 -13.37 1.46
N GLY A 7 10.89 -13.56 0.56
CA GLY A 7 11.09 -14.82 -0.16
C GLY A 7 9.94 -15.20 -1.09
N VAL A 8 9.07 -14.23 -1.44
CA VAL A 8 7.88 -14.45 -2.27
C VAL A 8 8.24 -14.22 -3.74
N PRO A 9 7.77 -15.08 -4.67
CA PRO A 9 8.07 -14.91 -6.09
C PRO A 9 7.50 -13.60 -6.65
N VAL A 10 8.34 -12.86 -7.38
CA VAL A 10 7.93 -11.68 -8.14
C VAL A 10 7.70 -12.06 -9.60
N ARG A 11 6.53 -11.72 -10.11
CA ARG A 11 6.11 -11.96 -11.49
C ARG A 11 6.61 -10.84 -12.40
N SER A 12 7.72 -11.09 -13.09
CA SER A 12 8.33 -10.16 -14.04
C SER A 12 7.59 -10.03 -15.37
N ASP A 13 6.59 -10.88 -15.63
CA ASP A 13 5.67 -10.78 -16.77
C ASP A 13 4.56 -9.74 -16.55
N HIS A 14 4.38 -9.26 -15.32
CA HIS A 14 3.33 -8.30 -14.91
C HIS A 14 3.89 -6.90 -14.57
N LYS A 15 4.97 -6.51 -15.24
CA LYS A 15 5.55 -5.17 -15.08
C LYS A 15 4.60 -4.10 -15.59
N MET A 16 4.58 -2.96 -14.92
CA MET A 16 3.77 -1.82 -15.30
C MET A 16 4.63 -0.57 -15.42
N ASN A 17 4.24 0.32 -16.33
CA ASN A 17 4.81 1.65 -16.41
C ASN A 17 4.13 2.54 -15.37
N MET A 18 4.91 2.99 -14.41
CA MET A 18 4.50 3.94 -13.39
C MET A 18 4.93 5.34 -13.82
N VAL A 19 3.97 6.25 -13.90
CA VAL A 19 4.26 7.67 -14.09
C VAL A 19 4.30 8.32 -12.72
N SER A 20 5.46 8.88 -12.38
CA SER A 20 5.68 9.60 -11.14
C SER A 20 5.07 11.01 -11.20
N ALA A 21 4.93 11.65 -10.04
CA ALA A 21 4.44 13.02 -9.91
C ALA A 21 5.29 14.04 -10.71
N ASN A 22 6.59 13.74 -10.91
CA ASN A 22 7.51 14.56 -11.71
C ASN A 22 7.47 14.22 -13.22
N ALA A 23 6.45 13.50 -13.68
CA ALA A 23 6.28 13.04 -15.06
C ALA A 23 7.37 12.09 -15.59
N SER A 24 8.30 11.63 -14.75
CA SER A 24 9.18 10.51 -15.12
C SER A 24 8.37 9.22 -15.20
N THR A 25 8.71 8.39 -16.19
CA THR A 25 8.12 7.05 -16.32
C THR A 25 9.15 6.03 -15.88
N ASN A 26 8.85 5.33 -14.79
CA ASN A 26 9.65 4.21 -14.29
C ASN A 26 8.87 2.92 -14.46
N GLN A 27 9.57 1.81 -14.68
CA GLN A 27 8.93 0.51 -14.78
C GLN A 27 9.02 -0.23 -13.44
N THR A 28 7.95 -0.93 -13.06
CA THR A 28 7.99 -1.83 -11.90
C THR A 28 8.88 -3.04 -12.19
N ILE A 29 9.46 -3.63 -11.14
CA ILE A 29 10.20 -4.90 -11.19
C ILE A 29 9.23 -6.04 -11.52
N GLY A 30 8.03 -5.99 -10.97
CA GLY A 30 6.97 -6.96 -11.23
C GLY A 30 5.88 -6.94 -10.17
N LEU A 31 5.04 -7.97 -10.20
CA LEU A 31 3.90 -8.15 -9.31
C LEU A 31 4.16 -9.28 -8.30
N ILE A 32 3.91 -9.02 -7.03
CA ILE A 32 3.70 -10.06 -6.03
C ILE A 32 2.20 -10.33 -5.95
N HIS A 33 1.82 -11.59 -6.16
CA HIS A 33 0.43 -12.03 -6.12
C HIS A 33 0.04 -12.44 -4.70
N ASP A 34 -1.15 -12.02 -4.26
CA ASP A 34 -1.76 -12.39 -2.97
C ASP A 34 -0.82 -12.27 -1.77
N LEU A 35 -0.09 -11.15 -1.68
CA LEU A 35 0.74 -10.88 -0.52
C LEU A 35 -0.15 -10.71 0.70
N LYS A 36 0.04 -11.58 1.69
CA LYS A 36 -0.61 -11.44 3.00
C LYS A 36 0.01 -10.26 3.76
N VAL A 37 -0.80 -9.25 4.03
CA VAL A 37 -0.46 -8.08 4.83
C VAL A 37 -1.32 -8.08 6.07
N THR A 38 -0.68 -8.03 7.23
CA THR A 38 -1.36 -8.01 8.52
C THR A 38 -1.33 -6.60 9.10
N ILE A 39 -2.49 -6.03 9.41
CA ILE A 39 -2.64 -4.72 10.06
C ILE A 39 -3.45 -4.93 11.33
N GLY A 40 -2.80 -4.81 12.49
CA GLY A 40 -3.37 -5.23 13.76
C GLY A 40 -3.72 -6.72 13.73
N GLU A 41 -5.01 -7.03 13.87
CA GLU A 41 -5.54 -8.40 13.86
C GLU A 41 -6.09 -8.81 12.47
N TYR A 42 -6.16 -7.88 11.52
CA TYR A 42 -6.72 -8.13 10.20
C TYR A 42 -5.68 -8.62 9.21
N ASN A 43 -6.10 -9.53 8.33
CA ASN A 43 -5.27 -10.06 7.26
C ASN A 43 -5.87 -9.69 5.90
N PHE A 44 -5.08 -9.01 5.07
CA PHE A 44 -5.44 -8.61 3.72
C PHE A 44 -4.54 -9.34 2.72
N TYR A 45 -5.12 -9.82 1.62
CA TYR A 45 -4.35 -10.41 0.52
C TYR A 45 -4.33 -9.41 -0.63
N LEU A 46 -3.14 -8.90 -0.93
CA LEU A 46 -2.96 -7.75 -1.80
C LEU A 46 -2.12 -8.09 -3.02
N GLN A 47 -2.52 -7.52 -4.16
CA GLN A 47 -1.74 -7.52 -5.39
C GLN A 47 -0.77 -6.35 -5.34
N VAL A 48 0.52 -6.66 -5.23
CA VAL A 48 1.54 -5.69 -4.82
C VAL A 48 2.57 -5.49 -5.92
N GLN A 49 2.84 -4.24 -6.29
CA GLN A 49 3.85 -3.96 -7.30
C GLN A 49 5.16 -3.53 -6.67
N VAL A 50 6.23 -4.16 -7.14
CA VAL A 50 7.58 -3.96 -6.64
C VAL A 50 8.25 -2.94 -7.53
N VAL A 51 8.86 -1.91 -6.94
CA VAL A 51 9.65 -0.92 -7.67
C VAL A 51 11.11 -0.99 -7.20
N GLU A 52 12.01 -0.54 -8.08
CA GLU A 52 13.45 -0.52 -7.77
C GLU A 52 13.80 0.48 -6.66
N SER A 53 13.15 1.65 -6.64
CA SER A 53 13.41 2.67 -5.63
C SER A 53 12.17 3.50 -5.32
N ALA A 54 11.88 3.69 -4.03
CA ALA A 54 10.88 4.63 -3.54
C ALA A 54 11.38 5.30 -2.24
N SER A 55 10.57 6.15 -1.60
CA SER A 55 10.91 6.76 -0.30
C SER A 55 10.28 6.04 0.91
N TYR A 56 9.36 5.10 0.67
CA TYR A 56 8.47 4.49 1.67
C TYR A 56 8.38 2.97 1.51
N GLU A 57 8.26 2.21 2.60
CA GLU A 57 8.29 0.73 2.59
C GLU A 57 7.08 0.08 1.90
N MET A 58 5.88 0.65 2.07
CA MET A 58 4.66 0.20 1.42
C MET A 58 3.72 1.41 1.25
N LEU A 59 3.09 1.52 0.08
CA LEU A 59 2.04 2.51 -0.18
C LEU A 59 0.70 1.83 -0.42
N LEU A 60 -0.25 2.10 0.46
CA LEU A 60 -1.64 1.68 0.35
C LEU A 60 -2.42 2.78 -0.37
N ARG A 61 -2.97 2.48 -1.54
CA ARG A 61 -3.71 3.47 -2.36
C ARG A 61 -5.22 3.25 -2.26
N GLN A 62 -5.96 4.10 -2.97
CA GLN A 62 -7.41 4.13 -2.99
C GLN A 62 -8.10 2.77 -3.19
N PRO A 63 -7.62 1.80 -3.99
CA PRO A 63 -8.23 0.47 -4.04
C PRO A 63 -8.25 -0.24 -2.68
N PHE A 64 -7.19 -0.08 -1.87
CA PHE A 64 -7.19 -0.56 -0.49
C PHE A 64 -8.24 0.15 0.34
N LEU A 65 -8.20 1.48 0.31
CA LEU A 65 -9.03 2.32 1.16
C LEU A 65 -10.51 2.09 0.84
N THR A 66 -10.85 1.90 -0.44
CA THR A 66 -12.19 1.53 -0.87
C THR A 66 -12.55 0.11 -0.42
N LEU A 67 -11.64 -0.86 -0.52
CA LEU A 67 -11.89 -2.24 -0.08
C LEU A 67 -12.18 -2.32 1.43
N THR A 68 -11.50 -1.50 2.23
CA THR A 68 -11.64 -1.50 3.69
C THR A 68 -12.57 -0.41 4.20
N GLU A 69 -13.34 0.25 3.32
CA GLU A 69 -14.19 1.40 3.66
C GLU A 69 -13.48 2.40 4.60
N ALA A 70 -12.20 2.67 4.30
CA ALA A 70 -11.32 3.36 5.21
C ALA A 70 -11.80 4.78 5.49
N ASN A 71 -11.77 5.18 6.75
CA ASN A 71 -12.19 6.51 7.18
C ASN A 71 -11.11 7.15 8.07
N THR A 72 -10.69 8.34 7.70
CA THR A 72 -9.66 9.09 8.43
C THR A 72 -10.32 10.06 9.40
N GLN A 73 -10.01 9.93 10.69
CA GLN A 73 -10.52 10.78 11.77
C GLN A 73 -9.42 11.71 12.27
N HIS A 74 -9.70 13.01 12.21
CA HIS A 74 -8.86 14.05 12.77
C HIS A 74 -9.37 14.46 14.14
N TRP A 75 -8.50 14.42 15.14
CA TRP A 75 -8.82 14.80 16.51
C TRP A 75 -8.28 16.18 16.84
N ALA A 76 -8.96 16.91 17.72
CA ALA A 76 -8.61 18.29 18.07
C ALA A 76 -7.24 18.42 18.77
N ASN A 77 -6.72 17.32 19.33
CA ASN A 77 -5.39 17.24 19.92
C ASN A 77 -4.26 17.09 18.85
N GLY A 78 -4.62 17.04 17.56
CA GLY A 78 -3.69 16.83 16.46
C GLY A 78 -3.50 15.37 16.06
N ASP A 79 -4.13 14.42 16.77
CA ASP A 79 -4.03 13.01 16.42
C ASP A 79 -4.81 12.73 15.14
N LEU A 80 -4.21 11.89 14.30
CA LEU A 80 -4.82 11.37 13.10
C LEU A 80 -4.99 9.87 13.29
N HIS A 81 -6.20 9.37 13.07
CA HIS A 81 -6.47 7.95 13.13
C HIS A 81 -7.12 7.49 11.83
N ILE A 82 -6.82 6.26 11.41
CA ILE A 82 -7.49 5.63 10.29
C ILE A 82 -8.30 4.44 10.77
N MET A 83 -9.59 4.45 10.48
CA MET A 83 -10.48 3.33 10.67
C MET A 83 -10.44 2.47 9.42
N LEU A 84 -10.19 1.18 9.60
CA LEU A 84 -10.29 0.18 8.55
C LEU A 84 -11.36 -0.83 8.91
N GLN A 85 -12.19 -1.17 7.94
CA GLN A 85 -13.14 -2.26 8.03
C GLN A 85 -12.59 -3.49 7.31
N ASP A 86 -12.64 -4.65 7.97
CA ASP A 86 -12.36 -5.90 7.29
C ASP A 86 -13.53 -6.25 6.35
N PRO A 87 -13.28 -6.40 5.03
CA PRO A 87 -14.33 -6.70 4.08
C PRO A 87 -15.01 -8.05 4.36
N ASN A 88 -14.33 -8.98 5.06
CA ASN A 88 -14.84 -10.33 5.35
C ASN A 88 -15.74 -10.35 6.59
N SER A 89 -15.24 -9.88 7.74
CA SER A 89 -15.99 -9.91 9.01
C SER A 89 -16.89 -8.69 9.23
N LYS A 90 -16.71 -7.62 8.44
CA LYS A 90 -17.35 -6.31 8.60
C LYS A 90 -17.01 -5.59 9.92
N GLN A 91 -16.02 -6.08 10.67
CA GLN A 91 -15.53 -5.41 11.87
C GLN A 91 -14.60 -4.25 11.48
N SER A 92 -14.69 -3.16 12.25
CA SER A 92 -13.85 -1.97 12.05
C SER A 92 -12.94 -1.76 13.25
N SER A 93 -11.67 -1.41 13.00
CA SER A 93 -10.77 -0.95 14.06
C SER A 93 -10.02 0.30 13.67
N LEU A 94 -9.61 1.04 14.70
CA LEU A 94 -8.91 2.30 14.60
C LEU A 94 -7.40 2.04 14.71
N PHE A 95 -6.63 2.65 13.81
CA PHE A 95 -5.18 2.52 13.74
C PHE A 95 -4.51 3.89 13.70
N PRO A 96 -3.28 4.02 14.25
CA PRO A 96 -2.47 5.21 14.05
C PRO A 96 -2.03 5.34 12.57
N PRO A 97 -1.73 6.57 12.11
CA PRO A 97 -1.60 6.91 10.69
C PRO A 97 -0.23 6.52 10.13
N ASN A 98 0.76 6.31 11.00
CA ASN A 98 2.12 5.87 10.66
C ASN A 98 2.17 4.50 9.98
N LEU A 99 1.06 3.76 9.97
CA LEU A 99 0.92 2.52 9.20
C LEU A 99 0.68 2.76 7.70
N MET A 100 0.44 4.01 7.26
CA MET A 100 -0.06 4.32 5.91
C MET A 100 0.64 5.47 5.15
N GLU A 101 1.71 6.07 5.70
CA GLU A 101 2.12 7.44 5.31
C GLU A 101 2.19 7.75 3.79
N ALA A 102 1.64 8.93 3.45
CA ALA A 102 1.35 9.45 2.12
C ALA A 102 1.87 10.89 1.93
N GLU A 103 2.38 11.25 0.74
CA GLU A 103 1.94 12.43 -0.04
C GLU A 103 2.55 12.51 -1.47
N ALA A 104 1.87 13.31 -2.32
CA ALA A 104 2.19 13.87 -3.66
C ALA A 104 1.59 13.21 -4.93
N THR A 105 0.41 13.73 -5.29
CA THR A 105 0.00 14.27 -6.61
C THR A 105 0.12 13.44 -7.89
N SER A 106 -1.03 13.39 -8.59
CA SER A 106 -1.23 12.99 -10.00
C SER A 106 -1.37 11.49 -10.28
N LYS A 107 -2.55 11.17 -10.83
CA LYS A 107 -2.96 10.00 -11.63
C LYS A 107 -1.90 8.90 -11.78
N LEU A 108 -2.10 7.77 -11.11
CA LEU A 108 -2.10 6.41 -11.69
C LEU A 108 -2.22 5.37 -10.57
N LEU A 109 -2.89 4.26 -10.89
CA LEU A 109 -3.03 3.10 -10.02
C LEU A 109 -1.65 2.64 -9.54
N MET A 110 -1.63 2.09 -8.32
CA MET A 110 -0.81 0.95 -7.87
C MET A 110 0.00 1.15 -6.59
N TRP A 111 -0.01 0.04 -5.85
CA TRP A 111 0.69 -0.32 -4.64
C TRP A 111 2.18 -0.38 -4.88
N VAL A 112 2.98 0.21 -4.01
CA VAL A 112 4.42 0.28 -4.20
C VAL A 112 5.11 -0.13 -2.91
N PHE A 113 5.96 -1.16 -2.97
CA PHE A 113 6.88 -1.54 -1.88
C PHE A 113 8.30 -1.03 -2.15
N ARG A 114 9.02 -0.61 -1.11
CA ARG A 114 10.44 -0.20 -1.17
C ARG A 114 11.37 -1.21 -0.54
N ASN A 115 12.62 -1.12 -1.01
CA ASN A 115 13.77 -1.56 -0.29
C ASN A 115 14.71 -0.49 0.31
N ARG A 116 15.36 -0.84 1.44
CA ARG A 116 16.62 -0.27 1.90
C ARG A 116 17.81 -1.15 1.51
#